data_AF-A0A7J2JPQ4-F1
#
_entry.id   AF-A0A7J2JPQ4-F1
#
_cell.length_a   1.000
_cell.length_b   1.000
_cell.length_c   1.000
_cell.angle_alpha   90.00
_cell.angle_beta   90.00
_cell.angle_gamma   90.00
#
_symmetry.space_group_name_H-M   'P 1'
#
loop_
_entity.id
_entity.type
_entity.pdbx_description
1 polymer ?
#
loop_
_entity_poly.entity_id
_entity_poly.type
_entity_poly.pdbx_seq_one_letter_code
_entity_poly.pdbx_strand_id
1 'polypeptide(L)'
;MPNPLFKDLWELLMRPVLYALMLSLVLVPLLSVRAQDPFSGFQTAINDLTQSIIEILNMLKESALSIGRVLAGTLVALGVVLWASDIFSYKGKRLILAGIILLILMELIP
;
A
#
# COMPACT_ATOMS: atom_id res chain seq x y z
N MET A 1 27.30 -64.13 12.40
CA MET A 1 26.70 -64.31 11.05
C MET A 1 25.21 -64.06 11.17
N PRO A 2 24.64 -62.99 10.59
CA PRO A 2 23.20 -62.76 10.66
C PRO A 2 22.47 -63.83 9.85
N ASN A 3 21.45 -64.42 10.46
CA ASN A 3 20.70 -65.59 9.98
C ASN A 3 19.96 -65.22 8.68
N PRO A 4 20.11 -65.96 7.56
CA PRO A 4 19.54 -65.60 6.25
C PRO A 4 18.03 -65.38 6.28
N LEU A 5 17.31 -66.18 7.10
CA LEU A 5 15.86 -66.06 7.31
C LEU A 5 15.40 -64.70 7.85
N PHE A 6 16.22 -64.02 8.66
CA PHE A 6 15.87 -62.71 9.23
C PHE A 6 15.98 -61.59 8.19
N LYS A 7 16.90 -61.75 7.22
CA LYS A 7 17.15 -60.76 6.17
C LYS A 7 16.00 -60.73 5.16
N ASP A 8 15.47 -61.89 4.78
CA ASP A 8 14.34 -61.99 3.86
C ASP A 8 13.04 -61.44 4.47
N LEU A 9 12.81 -61.68 5.76
CA LEU A 9 11.66 -61.15 6.50
C LEU A 9 11.69 -59.62 6.63
N TRP A 10 12.89 -59.06 6.85
CA TRP A 10 13.12 -57.62 6.91
C TRP A 10 12.90 -56.94 5.55
N GLU A 11 13.36 -57.53 4.45
CA GLU A 11 13.12 -57.01 3.10
C GLU A 11 11.63 -57.07 2.71
N LEU A 12 10.90 -58.11 3.11
CA LEU A 12 9.47 -58.25 2.80
C LEU A 12 8.62 -57.19 3.52
N LEU A 13 9.00 -56.79 4.74
CA LEU A 13 8.35 -55.73 5.52
C LEU A 13 8.75 -54.32 5.09
N MET A 14 10.00 -54.09 4.67
CA MET A 14 10.49 -52.77 4.31
C MET A 14 10.02 -52.29 2.93
N ARG A 15 9.80 -53.21 1.97
CA ARG A 15 9.31 -52.89 0.62
C ARG A 15 7.98 -52.11 0.62
N PRO A 16 6.89 -52.55 1.30
CA PRO A 16 5.63 -51.81 1.30
C PRO A 16 5.74 -50.45 1.99
N VAL A 17 6.59 -50.31 3.01
CA VAL A 17 6.84 -49.03 3.70
C VAL A 17 7.53 -48.04 2.76
N LEU A 18 8.54 -48.50 2.01
CA LEU A 18 9.22 -47.69 1.01
C LEU A 18 8.26 -47.26 -0.12
N TYR A 19 7.39 -48.16 -0.58
CA TYR A 19 6.38 -47.81 -1.57
C TYR A 19 5.36 -46.79 -1.03
N ALA A 20 4.88 -46.95 0.21
CA ALA A 20 3.97 -46.00 0.84
C ALA A 20 4.61 -44.61 1.00
N LEU A 21 5.90 -44.56 1.30
CA LEU A 21 6.66 -43.31 1.47
C LEU A 21 6.96 -42.64 0.12
N MET A 22 7.27 -43.41 -0.92
CA MET A 22 7.37 -42.87 -2.29
C MET A 22 6.02 -42.36 -2.79
N LEU A 23 4.93 -43.08 -2.50
CA LEU A 23 3.58 -42.69 -2.89
C LEU A 23 3.14 -41.40 -2.19
N SER A 24 3.43 -41.26 -0.88
CA SER A 24 3.11 -40.02 -0.14
C SER A 24 3.93 -38.83 -0.65
N LEU A 25 5.20 -39.02 -0.99
CA LEU A 25 6.07 -37.98 -1.52
C LEU A 25 5.58 -37.45 -2.88
N VAL A 26 4.91 -38.29 -3.67
CA VAL A 26 4.32 -37.91 -4.97
C VAL A 26 2.92 -37.30 -4.80
N LEU A 27 2.11 -37.76 -3.85
CA LEU A 27 0.76 -37.20 -3.63
C LEU A 27 0.76 -35.81 -2.99
N VAL A 28 1.70 -35.50 -2.09
CA VAL A 28 1.79 -34.21 -1.41
C VAL A 28 1.87 -33.01 -2.38
N PRO A 29 2.77 -32.99 -3.39
CA PRO A 29 2.83 -31.87 -4.34
C PRO A 29 1.60 -31.79 -5.25
N LEU A 30 0.99 -32.93 -5.61
CA LEU A 30 -0.22 -32.98 -6.44
C LEU A 30 -1.45 -32.36 -5.75
N LEU A 31 -1.55 -32.51 -4.42
CA LEU A 31 -2.60 -31.87 -3.62
C LEU A 31 -2.31 -30.39 -3.37
N SER A 32 -1.03 -30.00 -3.25
CA SER A 32 -0.63 -28.60 -3.04
C SER A 32 -0.93 -27.70 -4.25
N VAL A 33 -0.87 -28.23 -5.47
CA VAL A 33 -1.18 -27.47 -6.70
C VAL A 33 -2.68 -27.18 -6.83
N ARG A 34 -3.56 -28.05 -6.33
CA ARG A 34 -5.02 -27.82 -6.33
C ARG A 34 -5.50 -26.84 -5.26
N ALA A 35 -4.65 -26.51 -4.28
CA ALA A 35 -4.96 -25.55 -3.21
C ALA A 35 -4.52 -24.11 -3.55
N GLN A 36 -3.94 -23.86 -4.72
CA GLN A 36 -3.75 -22.48 -5.20
C GLN A 36 -5.11 -21.91 -5.59
N ASP A 37 -5.67 -21.08 -4.71
CA ASP A 37 -6.91 -20.35 -4.95
C ASP A 37 -6.80 -19.57 -6.27
N PRO A 38 -7.62 -19.89 -7.29
CA PRO A 38 -7.60 -19.19 -8.59
C PRO A 38 -7.99 -17.71 -8.47
N PHE A 39 -8.57 -17.32 -7.32
CA PHE A 39 -8.94 -15.95 -6.99
C PHE A 39 -7.82 -15.13 -6.34
N SER A 40 -6.71 -15.77 -5.94
CA SER A 40 -5.58 -15.06 -5.32
C SER A 40 -4.99 -13.97 -6.24
N GLY A 41 -4.82 -14.28 -7.53
CA GLY A 41 -4.37 -13.30 -8.52
C GLY A 41 -5.37 -12.16 -8.75
N PHE A 42 -6.68 -12.45 -8.66
CA PHE A 42 -7.72 -11.43 -8.77
C PHE A 42 -7.75 -10.50 -7.55
N GLN A 43 -7.57 -11.07 -6.35
CA GLN A 43 -7.49 -10.30 -5.11
C GLN A 43 -6.27 -9.37 -5.10
N THR A 44 -5.12 -9.85 -5.56
CA THR A 44 -3.91 -9.02 -5.72
C THR A 44 -4.14 -7.89 -6.71
N ALA A 45 -4.72 -8.16 -7.88
CA ALA A 45 -5.01 -7.13 -8.88
C ALA A 45 -5.97 -6.04 -8.36
N ILE A 46 -6.99 -6.41 -7.60
CA ILE A 46 -7.92 -5.46 -6.96
C ILE A 46 -7.21 -4.61 -5.90
N ASN A 47 -6.34 -5.21 -5.09
CA ASN A 47 -5.57 -4.49 -4.10
C ASN A 47 -4.59 -3.49 -4.76
N ASP A 48 -3.90 -3.89 -5.83
CA ASP A 48 -2.97 -3.04 -6.57
C ASP A 48 -3.69 -1.86 -7.24
N LEU A 49 -4.87 -2.09 -7.83
CA LEU A 49 -5.73 -1.04 -8.36
C LEU A 49 -6.18 -0.05 -7.28
N THR A 50 -6.58 -0.58 -6.13
CA THR A 50 -7.01 0.23 -4.99
C THR A 50 -5.87 1.10 -4.47
N GLN A 51 -4.67 0.53 -4.34
CA GLN A 51 -3.48 1.29 -3.95
C GLN A 51 -3.15 2.38 -4.96
N SER A 52 -3.19 2.07 -6.26
CA SER A 52 -2.93 3.05 -7.32
C SER A 52 -3.92 4.21 -7.29
N ILE A 53 -5.21 3.95 -7.03
CA ILE A 53 -6.24 4.99 -6.89
C ILE A 53 -5.97 5.86 -5.66
N ILE A 54 -5.63 5.25 -4.52
CA ILE A 54 -5.28 5.96 -3.28
C ILE A 54 -4.06 6.87 -3.51
N GLU A 55 -3.06 6.37 -4.23
CA GLU A 55 -1.84 7.11 -4.54
C GLU A 55 -2.14 8.33 -5.44
N ILE A 56 -2.97 8.16 -6.47
CA ILE A 56 -3.42 9.28 -7.31
C ILE A 56 -4.20 10.32 -6.48
N LEU A 57 -5.10 9.89 -5.61
CA LEU A 57 -5.86 10.80 -4.74
C LEU A 57 -4.92 11.56 -3.78
N ASN A 58 -3.90 10.90 -3.24
CA ASN A 58 -2.90 11.54 -2.41
C ASN A 58 -2.07 12.55 -3.20
N MET A 59 -1.63 12.23 -4.42
CA MET A 59 -0.92 13.17 -5.29
C MET A 59 -1.77 14.40 -5.62
N LEU A 60 -3.07 14.21 -5.91
CA LEU A 60 -4.00 15.32 -6.15
C LEU A 60 -4.13 16.20 -4.90
N LYS A 61 -4.30 15.59 -3.73
CA LYS A 61 -4.39 16.30 -2.45
C LYS A 61 -3.12 17.11 -2.18
N GLU A 62 -1.95 16.51 -2.32
CA GLU A 62 -0.66 17.18 -2.11
C GLU A 62 -0.47 18.34 -3.09
N SER A 63 -0.84 18.13 -4.35
CA SER A 63 -0.80 19.18 -5.37
C SER A 63 -1.72 20.35 -5.01
N ALA A 64 -2.95 20.07 -4.58
CA ALA A 64 -3.90 21.08 -4.16
C ALA A 64 -3.42 21.85 -2.92
N LEU A 65 -2.85 21.16 -1.93
CA LEU A 65 -2.24 21.78 -0.74
C LEU A 65 -1.05 22.67 -1.12
N SER A 66 -0.18 22.20 -2.02
CA SER A 66 0.95 22.98 -2.51
C SER A 66 0.51 24.28 -3.19
N ILE A 67 -0.46 24.18 -4.13
CA ILE A 67 -1.04 25.35 -4.81
C ILE A 67 -1.67 26.30 -3.81
N GLY A 68 -2.43 25.76 -2.84
CA GLY A 68 -3.09 26.57 -1.83
C GLY A 68 -2.12 27.30 -0.91
N ARG A 69 -0.99 26.69 -0.52
CA ARG A 69 0.08 27.37 0.23
C ARG A 69 0.67 28.53 -0.55
N VAL A 70 0.96 28.33 -1.85
CA VAL A 70 1.47 29.39 -2.72
C VAL A 70 0.45 30.52 -2.79
N LEU A 71 -0.82 30.22 -3.11
CA LEU A 71 -1.90 31.21 -3.18
C LEU A 71 -2.09 31.99 -1.89
N ALA A 72 -2.04 31.30 -0.74
CA ALA A 72 -2.17 31.93 0.56
C ALA A 72 -1.00 32.90 0.82
N GLY A 73 0.24 32.49 0.51
CA GLY A 73 1.41 33.36 0.56
C GLY A 73 1.27 34.59 -0.34
N THR A 74 0.79 34.41 -1.57
CA THR A 74 0.55 35.52 -2.49
C THR A 74 -0.54 36.46 -1.98
N LEU A 75 -1.62 35.93 -1.39
CA LEU A 75 -2.68 36.75 -0.78
C LEU A 75 -2.14 37.62 0.35
N VAL A 76 -1.29 37.07 1.21
CA VAL A 76 -0.64 37.81 2.29
C VAL A 76 0.28 38.89 1.71
N ALA A 77 1.14 38.54 0.75
CA ALA A 77 2.06 39.49 0.12
C ALA A 77 1.31 40.66 -0.56
N LEU A 78 0.28 40.35 -1.36
CA LEU A 78 -0.57 41.37 -1.98
C LEU A 78 -1.32 42.20 -0.94
N GLY A 79 -1.79 41.57 0.14
CA GLY A 79 -2.46 42.26 1.23
C GLY A 79 -1.55 43.27 1.94
N VAL A 80 -0.27 42.92 2.16
CA VAL A 80 0.75 43.81 2.72
C VAL A 80 1.06 44.96 1.77
N VAL A 81 1.22 44.69 0.46
CA VAL A 81 1.45 45.73 -0.56
C VAL A 81 0.27 46.71 -0.62
N LEU A 82 -0.96 46.21 -0.64
CA LEU A 82 -2.17 47.04 -0.64
C LEU A 82 -2.33 47.85 0.65
N TRP A 83 -1.87 47.31 1.78
CA TRP A 83 -1.86 48.02 3.04
C TRP A 83 -0.83 49.15 3.04
N ALA A 84 0.38 48.90 2.52
CA ALA A 84 1.46 49.89 2.45
C ALA A 84 1.18 51.03 1.45
N SER A 85 0.45 50.76 0.36
CA SER A 85 0.10 51.79 -0.62
C SER A 85 -1.04 52.73 -0.18
N ASP A 86 -1.72 52.46 0.94
CA ASP A 86 -2.85 53.23 1.51
C ASP A 86 -4.08 53.43 0.60
N ILE A 87 -4.02 53.03 -0.69
CA ILE A 87 -5.12 53.17 -1.66
C ILE A 87 -6.33 52.30 -1.26
N PHE A 88 -6.11 51.17 -0.56
CA PHE A 88 -7.18 50.28 -0.08
C PHE A 88 -6.83 49.61 1.27
N SER A 89 -6.36 50.37 2.25
CA SER A 89 -5.89 49.85 3.55
C SER A 89 -6.88 48.90 4.26
N TYR A 90 -8.21 49.17 4.19
CA TYR A 90 -9.24 48.28 4.75
C TYR A 90 -9.37 46.93 4.02
N LYS A 91 -9.21 46.92 2.68
CA LYS A 91 -9.24 45.68 1.88
C LYS A 91 -7.93 44.90 2.02
N GLY A 92 -6.79 45.60 2.13
CA GLY A 92 -5.48 44.98 2.37
C GLY A 92 -5.45 44.16 3.67
N LYS A 93 -5.91 44.73 4.79
CA LYS A 93 -6.00 44.00 6.08
C LYS A 93 -6.90 42.76 6.01
N ARG A 94 -8.06 42.88 5.34
CA ARG A 94 -8.96 41.73 5.11
C ARG A 94 -8.31 40.65 4.25
N LEU A 95 -7.52 41.03 3.25
CA LEU A 95 -6.81 40.10 2.37
C LEU A 95 -5.68 39.36 3.10
N ILE A 96 -4.94 40.07 3.96
CA ILE A 96 -3.94 39.46 4.87
C ILE A 96 -4.62 38.43 5.78
N LEU A 97 -5.74 38.79 6.40
CA LEU A 97 -6.50 37.87 7.26
C LEU A 97 -6.98 36.62 6.51
N ALA A 98 -7.48 36.79 5.29
CA ALA A 98 -7.90 35.66 4.45
C ALA A 98 -6.72 34.75 4.08
N GLY A 99 -5.55 35.31 3.75
CA GLY A 99 -4.34 34.54 3.49
C GLY A 99 -3.83 33.78 4.72
N ILE A 100 -3.85 34.40 5.90
CA ILE A 100 -3.47 33.75 7.17
C ILE A 100 -4.43 32.62 7.53
N ILE A 101 -5.74 32.85 7.42
CA ILE A 101 -6.75 31.81 7.66
C ILE A 101 -6.54 30.63 6.70
N LEU A 102 -6.25 30.91 5.43
CA LEU A 102 -5.99 29.88 4.43
C LEU A 102 -4.71 29.08 4.74
N LEU A 103 -3.64 29.73 5.20
CA LEU A 103 -2.42 29.05 5.67
C LEU A 103 -2.72 28.13 6.86
N ILE A 104 -3.47 28.61 7.85
CA ILE A 104 -3.87 27.80 9.02
C ILE A 104 -4.71 26.60 8.58
N LEU A 105 -5.64 26.80 7.63
CA LEU A 105 -6.44 25.71 7.09
C LEU A 105 -5.59 24.64 6.40
N MET A 106 -4.54 25.06 5.69
CA MET A 106 -3.57 24.18 5.03
C MET A 106 -2.67 23.44 6.03
N GLU A 107 -2.32 24.07 7.15
CA GLU A 107 -1.54 23.45 8.23
C GLU A 107 -2.37 22.40 8.99
N LEU A 108 -3.69 22.61 9.09
CA LEU A 108 -4.61 21.73 9.82
C LEU A 108 -4.94 20.44 9.08
N ILE A 109 -4.81 20.43 7.75
CA ILE A 109 -5.01 19.24 6.92
C ILE A 109 -3.63 18.59 6.70
N PRO A 110 -3.23 17.59 7.49
CA PRO A 110 -2.03 16.80 7.20
C PRO A 110 -2.20 16.03 5.90
#